data_AF-A0A0N4XC14-F1
#
_entry.id   AF-A0A0N4XC14-F1
#
_cell.length_a   1.000
_cell.length_b   1.000
_cell.length_c   1.000
_cell.angle_alpha   90.00
_cell.angle_beta   90.00
_cell.angle_gamma   90.00
#
_symmetry.space_group_name_H-M   'P 1'
#
loop_
_entity.id
_entity.type
_entity.pdbx_description
1 polymer ?
#
loop_
_entity_poly.entity_id
_entity_poly.type
_entity_poly.pdbx_seq_one_letter_code
_entity_poly.pdbx_strand_id
1 'polypeptide(L)'
;MDQSIGAIPDSTLVAMKNHKDLGIHTELLGGGVMDLVRTGVINNTKKSVMPGKSSSDFDCCSWTNHSDIIRANSKMTCINSGIEIDITGQVASDSIGSTFYSGFGGQTDFMGASSTSYDGMGKA
;
A
#
# COMPACT_ATOMS: atom_id res chain seq x y z
N MET A 1 2.82 -16.01 4.50
CA MET A 1 2.98 -14.72 5.21
C MET A 1 2.52 -13.63 4.25
N ASP A 2 1.73 -12.66 4.68
CA ASP A 2 1.36 -11.52 3.81
C ASP A 2 2.55 -10.55 3.73
N GLN A 3 2.92 -10.16 2.52
CA GLN A 3 4.10 -9.33 2.22
C GLN A 3 3.90 -7.84 2.57
N SER A 4 2.66 -7.47 2.91
CA SER A 4 2.25 -6.11 3.27
C SER A 4 2.56 -5.75 4.74
N ILE A 5 2.90 -6.73 5.59
CA ILE A 5 3.29 -6.51 6.99
C ILE A 5 4.70 -7.08 7.21
N GLY A 6 5.55 -6.31 7.88
CA GLY A 6 6.87 -6.76 8.29
C GLY A 6 7.88 -5.62 8.41
N ALA A 7 9.16 -5.99 8.55
CA ALA A 7 10.23 -5.03 8.80
C ALA A 7 10.37 -3.94 7.70
N ILE A 8 10.13 -4.28 6.43
CA ILE A 8 10.22 -3.32 5.31
C ILE A 8 9.10 -2.27 5.39
N PRO A 9 7.80 -2.63 5.42
CA PRO A 9 6.72 -1.67 5.67
C PRO A 9 6.92 -0.86 6.95
N ASP A 10 7.27 -1.51 8.07
CA ASP A 10 7.43 -0.84 9.36
C ASP A 10 8.56 0.19 9.35
N SER A 11 9.71 -0.14 8.75
CA SER A 11 10.83 0.81 8.61
C SER A 11 10.47 2.01 7.73
N THR A 12 9.66 1.78 6.68
CA THR A 12 9.17 2.85 5.82
C THR A 12 8.21 3.78 6.59
N LEU A 13 7.33 3.23 7.42
CA LEU A 13 6.43 4.01 8.29
C LEU A 13 7.21 4.83 9.32
N VAL A 14 8.32 4.31 9.86
CA VAL A 14 9.20 5.07 10.75
C VAL A 14 9.79 6.29 10.04
N ALA A 15 10.20 6.16 8.77
CA ALA A 15 10.72 7.27 7.99
C ALA A 15 9.64 8.34 7.68
N MET A 16 8.36 7.98 7.72
CA MET A 16 7.25 8.88 7.44
C MET A 16 6.88 9.84 8.58
N LYS A 17 7.48 9.71 9.78
CA LYS A 17 7.12 10.50 10.98
C LYS A 17 7.16 12.03 10.82
N ASN A 18 7.94 12.55 9.86
CA ASN A 18 8.03 14.00 9.59
C ASN A 18 7.04 14.50 8.54
N HIS A 19 6.24 13.61 7.94
CA HIS A 19 5.20 13.98 7.01
C HIS A 19 3.94 14.49 7.73
N LYS A 20 3.02 15.09 6.99
CA LYS A 20 1.74 15.58 7.51
C LYS A 20 0.62 15.28 6.53
N ASP A 21 -0.58 15.17 7.07
CA ASP A 21 -1.82 15.05 6.32
C ASP A 21 -1.86 13.84 5.37
N LEU A 22 -1.19 12.76 5.76
CA LEU A 22 -1.20 11.51 5.01
C LEU A 22 -2.57 10.82 5.12
N GLY A 23 -2.93 10.11 4.05
CA GLY A 23 -4.12 9.27 3.99
C GLY A 23 -3.75 7.80 3.82
N ILE A 24 -4.67 6.91 4.24
CA ILE A 24 -4.51 5.47 4.08
C ILE A 24 -5.66 4.88 3.28
N HIS A 25 -5.27 4.18 2.22
CA HIS A 25 -6.08 3.25 1.46
C HIS A 25 -5.18 2.01 1.25
N THR A 26 -5.44 0.91 1.94
CA THR A 26 -4.52 -0.24 2.00
C THR A 26 -5.31 -1.55 2.00
N GLU A 27 -4.74 -2.65 1.53
CA GLU A 27 -5.33 -3.98 1.75
C GLU A 27 -5.31 -4.27 3.26
N LEU A 28 -4.12 -4.43 3.84
CA LEU A 28 -3.96 -4.73 5.25
C LEU A 28 -3.35 -3.57 6.04
N LEU A 29 -3.74 -3.44 7.30
CA LEU A 29 -3.22 -2.45 8.25
C LEU A 29 -2.19 -3.09 9.20
N GLY A 30 -0.93 -2.64 9.12
CA GLY A 30 0.13 -3.01 10.05
C GLY A 30 0.14 -2.17 11.34
N GLY A 31 0.84 -2.64 12.38
CA GLY A 31 0.93 -1.94 13.67
C GLY A 31 1.56 -0.55 13.58
N GLY A 32 2.58 -0.37 12.73
CA GLY A 32 3.27 0.92 12.56
C GLY A 32 2.37 2.05 12.04
N VAL A 33 1.26 1.72 11.36
CA VAL A 33 0.28 2.69 10.90
C VAL A 33 -0.38 3.40 12.08
N MET A 34 -0.71 2.65 13.13
CA MET A 34 -1.44 3.21 14.28
C MET A 34 -0.64 4.28 15.01
N ASP A 35 0.69 4.17 15.02
CA ASP A 35 1.57 5.19 15.60
C ASP A 35 1.52 6.50 14.80
N LEU A 36 1.49 6.40 13.47
CA LEU A 36 1.35 7.57 12.60
C LEU A 36 -0.05 8.20 12.68
N VAL A 37 -1.09 7.40 12.92
CA VAL A 37 -2.44 7.91 13.20
C VAL A 37 -2.46 8.64 14.54
N ARG A 38 -1.93 8.04 15.62
CA ARG A 38 -1.91 8.64 16.96
C ARG A 38 -1.10 9.94 17.01
N THR A 39 -0.02 10.03 16.25
CA THR A 39 0.82 11.24 16.16
C THR A 39 0.26 12.30 15.21
N GLY A 40 -0.83 12.01 14.49
CA GLY A 40 -1.49 12.94 13.58
C GLY A 40 -0.80 13.11 12.22
N VAL A 41 0.27 12.35 11.96
CA VAL A 41 0.92 12.28 10.63
C VAL A 41 -0.08 11.77 9.60
N ILE A 42 -0.83 10.73 9.96
CA ILE A 42 -1.95 10.21 9.19
C ILE A 42 -3.23 10.73 9.80
N ASN A 43 -3.99 11.50 9.02
CA ASN A 43 -5.28 12.04 9.42
C ASN A 43 -6.36 11.90 8.34
N ASN A 44 -6.02 11.40 7.15
CA ASN A 44 -6.93 11.15 6.04
C ASN A 44 -7.65 12.42 5.49
N THR A 45 -7.31 13.62 5.96
CA THR A 45 -8.04 14.86 5.61
C THR A 45 -7.86 15.26 4.15
N LYS A 46 -6.78 14.80 3.51
CA LYS A 46 -6.44 15.10 2.11
C LYS A 46 -6.78 13.97 1.14
N LYS A 47 -7.45 12.90 1.58
CA LYS A 47 -7.88 11.82 0.67
C LYS A 47 -8.95 12.34 -0.29
N SER A 48 -8.87 11.93 -1.55
CA SER A 48 -9.91 12.18 -2.55
C SER A 48 -11.10 11.22 -2.38
N VAL A 49 -10.84 9.99 -1.95
CA VAL A 49 -11.85 8.97 -1.66
C VAL A 49 -12.00 8.82 -0.16
N MET A 50 -13.23 8.90 0.36
CA MET A 50 -13.53 8.85 1.79
C MET A 50 -12.63 9.76 2.68
N PRO A 51 -12.72 11.10 2.51
CA PRO A 51 -11.96 12.04 3.34
C PRO A 51 -12.20 11.82 4.84
N GLY A 52 -11.13 11.86 5.63
CA GLY A 52 -11.17 11.68 7.09
C GLY A 52 -11.30 10.23 7.56
N LYS A 53 -11.41 9.24 6.67
CA LYS A 53 -11.53 7.82 7.02
C LYS A 53 -10.33 7.01 6.52
N SER A 54 -9.80 6.15 7.38
CA SER A 54 -8.86 5.09 6.96
C SER A 54 -9.65 3.99 6.27
N SER A 55 -9.15 3.51 5.12
CA SER A 55 -9.81 2.47 4.33
C SER A 55 -8.92 1.23 4.29
N SER A 56 -9.48 0.08 4.64
CA SER A 56 -8.77 -1.21 4.66
C SER A 56 -9.70 -2.36 4.28
N ASP A 57 -9.13 -3.52 3.93
CA ASP A 57 -9.83 -4.69 3.41
C ASP A 57 -10.89 -5.30 4.36
N PHE A 58 -10.96 -4.83 5.62
CA PHE A 58 -12.09 -5.12 6.51
C PHE A 58 -13.46 -4.65 5.95
N ASP A 59 -13.47 -3.74 4.98
CA ASP A 59 -14.70 -3.25 4.35
C ASP A 59 -15.17 -4.14 3.18
N CYS A 60 -14.29 -4.51 2.23
CA CYS A 60 -14.48 -5.50 1.14
C CYS A 60 -13.30 -5.43 0.13
N CYS A 61 -12.67 -6.56 -0.21
CA CYS A 61 -11.54 -6.60 -1.14
C CYS A 61 -11.90 -6.13 -2.55
N SER A 62 -13.11 -6.44 -3.01
CA SER A 62 -13.61 -5.97 -4.30
C SER A 62 -13.77 -4.45 -4.40
N TRP A 63 -13.76 -3.73 -3.27
CA TRP A 63 -13.77 -2.28 -3.24
C TRP A 63 -12.36 -1.72 -2.98
N THR A 64 -11.67 -2.23 -1.97
CA THR A 64 -10.33 -1.76 -1.58
C THR A 64 -9.31 -1.97 -2.69
N ASN A 65 -9.39 -3.11 -3.39
CA ASN A 65 -8.44 -3.47 -4.43
C ASN A 65 -8.93 -3.06 -5.83
N HIS A 66 -10.09 -2.40 -5.94
CA HIS A 66 -10.60 -1.98 -7.23
C HIS A 66 -9.74 -0.85 -7.80
N SER A 67 -9.19 -1.06 -9.01
CA SER A 67 -8.24 -0.11 -9.60
C SER A 67 -8.81 1.31 -9.74
N ASP A 68 -10.10 1.44 -10.10
CA ASP A 68 -10.76 2.76 -10.17
C ASP A 68 -10.82 3.49 -8.82
N ILE A 69 -10.95 2.75 -7.71
CA ILE A 69 -10.99 3.33 -6.37
C ILE A 69 -9.57 3.71 -5.94
N ILE A 70 -8.59 2.84 -6.17
CA ILE A 70 -7.19 3.11 -5.85
C ILE A 70 -6.69 4.33 -6.60
N ARG A 71 -6.85 4.36 -7.94
CA ARG A 71 -6.36 5.45 -8.79
C ARG A 71 -7.06 6.78 -8.52
N ALA A 72 -8.24 6.76 -7.93
CA ALA A 72 -8.99 7.96 -7.56
C ALA A 72 -8.41 8.67 -6.33
N ASN A 73 -7.53 8.02 -5.56
CA ASN A 73 -6.80 8.69 -4.48
C ASN A 73 -5.65 9.55 -5.05
N SER A 74 -5.54 10.81 -4.60
CA SER A 74 -4.46 11.69 -5.02
C SER A 74 -3.11 11.21 -4.49
N LYS A 75 -2.05 11.29 -5.30
CA LYS A 75 -0.67 10.94 -4.92
C LYS A 75 -0.55 9.53 -4.32
N MET A 76 -1.37 8.59 -4.82
CA MET A 76 -1.40 7.21 -4.33
C MET A 76 0.00 6.59 -4.43
N THR A 77 0.57 6.21 -3.29
CA THR A 77 1.88 5.53 -3.21
C THR A 77 1.67 4.17 -2.59
N CYS A 78 1.96 3.09 -3.31
CA CYS A 78 1.95 1.74 -2.75
C CYS A 78 3.38 1.30 -2.40
N ILE A 79 3.50 0.51 -1.35
CA ILE A 79 4.77 -0.05 -0.88
C ILE A 79 4.52 -1.55 -0.69
N ASN A 80 5.21 -2.38 -1.46
CA ASN A 80 5.12 -3.83 -1.41
C ASN A 80 6.50 -4.44 -1.20
N SER A 81 6.56 -5.66 -0.65
CA SER A 81 7.81 -6.42 -0.50
C SER A 81 7.89 -7.51 -1.56
N GLY A 82 9.08 -7.68 -2.16
CA GLY A 82 9.41 -8.82 -3.02
C GLY A 82 10.38 -9.77 -2.32
N ILE A 83 10.46 -11.01 -2.79
CA ILE A 83 11.44 -12.00 -2.32
C ILE A 83 12.70 -11.92 -3.20
N GLU A 84 12.53 -11.88 -4.52
CA GLU A 84 13.62 -11.84 -5.49
C GLU A 84 13.32 -10.83 -6.59
N ILE A 85 14.37 -10.21 -7.13
CA ILE A 85 14.31 -9.36 -8.33
C ILE A 85 15.43 -9.76 -9.29
N ASP A 86 15.09 -9.92 -10.57
CA ASP A 86 16.07 -10.18 -11.61
C ASP A 86 16.59 -8.89 -12.26
N ILE A 87 17.64 -9.00 -13.08
CA ILE A 87 18.24 -7.85 -13.77
C ILE A 87 17.34 -7.23 -14.86
N THR A 88 16.25 -7.91 -15.24
CA THR A 88 15.24 -7.39 -16.17
C THR A 88 14.15 -6.59 -15.44
N GLY A 89 14.14 -6.64 -14.10
CA GLY A 89 13.16 -5.97 -13.25
C GLY A 89 11.94 -6.84 -12.91
N GLN A 90 11.95 -8.14 -13.21
CA GLN A 90 10.88 -9.03 -12.75
C GLN A 90 11.03 -9.29 -11.26
N VAL A 91 9.92 -9.15 -10.53
CA VAL A 91 9.87 -9.34 -9.07
C VAL A 91 9.05 -10.59 -8.77
N ALA A 92 9.67 -11.55 -8.08
CA ALA A 92 8.98 -12.71 -7.50
C ALA A 92 8.69 -12.44 -6.02
N SER A 93 7.44 -12.64 -5.61
CA SER A 93 6.97 -12.32 -4.26
C SER A 93 6.31 -13.50 -3.54
N ASP A 94 6.07 -14.59 -4.26
CA ASP A 94 5.25 -15.73 -3.85
C ASP A 94 6.08 -17.00 -3.65
N SER A 95 7.10 -17.20 -4.47
CA SER A 95 7.87 -18.43 -4.57
C SER A 95 9.38 -18.19 -4.63
N ILE A 96 10.16 -19.14 -4.11
CA ILE A 96 11.62 -19.23 -4.33
C ILE A 96 11.88 -20.51 -5.12
N GLY A 97 12.35 -20.37 -6.36
CA GLY A 97 12.39 -21.48 -7.31
C GLY A 97 10.99 -22.09 -7.48
N SER A 98 10.88 -23.41 -7.29
CA SER A 98 9.59 -24.13 -7.38
C SER A 98 8.83 -24.22 -6.05
N THR A 99 9.35 -23.63 -4.98
CA THR A 99 8.77 -23.74 -3.64
C THR A 99 7.91 -22.51 -3.35
N PHE A 100 6.64 -22.74 -3.01
CA PHE A 100 5.68 -21.69 -2.65
C PHE A 100 5.84 -21.26 -1.19
N TYR A 101 5.89 -19.95 -0.93
CA TYR A 101 6.04 -19.35 0.42
C TYR A 101 4.88 -18.43 0.80
N SER A 102 4.29 -17.73 -0.18
CA SER A 102 3.20 -16.76 0.02
C SER A 102 2.40 -16.57 -1.26
N GLY A 103 1.20 -16.01 -1.17
CA GLY A 103 0.47 -15.53 -2.35
C GLY A 103 0.89 -14.11 -2.71
N PHE A 104 0.64 -13.69 -3.96
CA PHE A 104 0.90 -12.32 -4.42
C PHE A 104 -0.16 -11.31 -3.92
N GLY A 105 -1.36 -11.75 -3.52
CA GLY A 105 -2.41 -10.88 -2.97
C GLY A 105 -2.88 -9.79 -3.95
N GLY A 106 -3.41 -8.68 -3.44
CA GLY A 106 -3.82 -7.53 -4.26
C GLY A 106 -2.68 -6.61 -4.69
N GLN A 107 -1.41 -6.95 -4.43
CA GLN A 107 -0.29 -6.03 -4.66
C GLN A 107 -0.22 -5.55 -6.12
N THR A 108 -0.57 -6.41 -7.09
CA THR A 108 -0.60 -6.06 -8.52
C THR A 108 -1.68 -5.04 -8.84
N ASP A 109 -2.80 -5.09 -8.12
CA ASP A 109 -3.90 -4.14 -8.28
C ASP A 109 -3.44 -2.75 -7.85
N PHE A 110 -2.75 -2.68 -6.70
CA PHE A 110 -2.16 -1.44 -6.19
C PHE A 110 -1.05 -0.90 -7.08
N MET A 111 -0.11 -1.74 -7.57
CA MET A 111 0.97 -1.29 -8.45
C MET A 111 0.45 -0.70 -9.76
N GLY A 112 -0.51 -1.38 -10.40
CA GLY A 112 -1.09 -0.90 -11.65
C GLY A 112 -1.93 0.35 -11.47
N ALA A 113 -2.70 0.44 -10.39
CA ALA A 113 -3.58 1.57 -10.16
C ALA A 113 -2.87 2.81 -9.59
N SER A 114 -1.83 2.64 -8.76
CA SER A 114 -1.06 3.76 -8.21
C SER A 114 -0.25 4.46 -9.30
N SER A 115 0.39 3.70 -10.20
CA SER A 115 1.11 4.24 -11.35
C SER A 115 0.21 4.98 -12.35
N THR A 116 -1.10 4.73 -12.30
CA THR A 116 -2.12 5.37 -13.16
C THR A 116 -3.08 6.26 -12.37
N SER A 117 -2.63 6.81 -11.24
CA SER A 117 -3.44 7.75 -10.43
C SER A 117 -3.97 8.91 -11.28
N TYR A 118 -5.18 9.38 -10.99
CA TYR A 118 -5.85 10.41 -11.81
C TYR A 118 -5.06 11.72 -11.93
N ASP A 119 -4.20 12.01 -10.94
CA ASP A 119 -3.37 13.20 -10.88
C ASP A 119 -1.98 13.02 -11.50
N GLY A 120 -1.65 11.80 -11.97
CA GLY A 120 -0.35 11.46 -12.55
C GLY A 120 0.81 11.53 -11.56
N MET A 121 0.54 11.61 -10.25
CA MET A 121 1.57 11.74 -9.20
C MET A 121 1.80 10.45 -8.41
N GLY A 122 1.07 9.38 -8.72
CA GLY A 122 1.15 8.12 -7.99
C GLY A 122 2.41 7.31 -8.29
N LYS A 123 2.72 6.38 -7.39
CA LYS A 123 3.99 5.63 -7.34
C LYS A 123 3.76 4.19 -6.89
N ALA A 124 4.49 3.27 -7.51
CA ALA A 124 4.55 1.86 -7.18
C ALA A 124 5.98 1.42 -6.88
#